data_AF-A0A919HPS6-F1
#
_entry.id   AF-A0A919HPS6-F1
#
_cell.length_a   1.000
_cell.length_b   1.000
_cell.length_c   1.000
_cell.angle_alpha   90.00
_cell.angle_beta   90.00
_cell.angle_gamma   90.00
#
_symmetry.space_group_name_H-M   'P 1'
#
loop_
_entity.id
_entity.type
_entity.pdbx_description
1 polymer ?
#
loop_
_entity_poly.entity_id
_entity_poly.type
_entity_poly.pdbx_seq_one_letter_code
_entity_poly.pdbx_strand_id
1 'polypeptide(L)'
;MVLTGRRAGMFAREDITALGLAYLRECLQVARAEGAALSDNVPVEIIAGFHRAPADLSTSILIDRLNGRPLEWDIRNGVVQRRGRQHGIPTPLSDIIVPLLAAASDGPADPGWRVCEPLEAGSAMIPTFVVWSQSMFNDAIVYDRYGPPSAVLTLKRLPLAPLAGGRVRVRMRYAPVNPSDLIPVTGAYRHRTRLPAVAGYEGLGEVVAAPYGSRLCAGQRVLPLRGGGTAAVYRSG
;
A
#
# COMPACT_ATOMS: atom_id res chain seq x y z
N MET A 1 -11.02 -0.05 16.24
CA MET A 1 -9.57 -0.25 16.36
C MET A 1 -8.78 0.62 15.39
N VAL A 2 -8.91 0.44 14.07
CA VAL A 2 -8.18 1.23 13.05
C VAL A 2 -8.37 2.73 13.21
N LEU A 3 -9.63 3.19 13.21
CA LEU A 3 -9.98 4.62 13.26
C LEU A 3 -9.51 5.33 14.54
N THR A 4 -9.40 4.59 15.65
CA THR A 4 -8.98 5.15 16.94
C THR A 4 -7.50 4.95 17.23
N GLY A 5 -6.80 4.12 16.46
CA GLY A 5 -5.44 3.67 16.77
C GLY A 5 -5.32 2.87 18.07
N ARG A 6 -6.43 2.35 18.61
CA ARG A 6 -6.48 1.60 19.88
C ARG A 6 -6.72 0.10 19.67
N ARG A 7 -6.17 -0.70 20.59
CA ARG A 7 -6.33 -2.17 20.71
C ARG A 7 -7.68 -2.54 21.37
N ALA A 8 -7.94 -3.83 21.56
CA ALA A 8 -9.22 -4.35 22.05
C ALA A 8 -9.74 -3.73 23.34
N GLY A 9 -8.87 -3.27 24.24
CA GLY A 9 -9.28 -2.62 25.49
C GLY A 9 -10.20 -1.40 25.32
N MET A 10 -10.23 -0.77 24.14
CA MET A 10 -11.18 0.32 23.86
C MET A 10 -12.66 -0.10 23.97
N PHE A 11 -12.96 -1.38 23.75
CA PHE A 11 -14.32 -1.91 23.87
C PHE A 11 -14.79 -2.01 25.31
N ALA A 12 -13.95 -1.79 26.32
CA ALA A 12 -14.41 -1.68 27.71
C ALA A 12 -15.21 -0.39 27.99
N ARG A 13 -15.16 0.61 27.09
CA ARG A 13 -15.95 1.82 27.23
C ARG A 13 -17.40 1.56 26.79
N GLU A 14 -18.35 2.04 27.58
CA GLU A 14 -19.79 1.86 27.31
C GLU A 14 -20.22 2.48 25.98
N ASP A 15 -19.70 3.66 25.64
CA ASP A 15 -20.01 4.37 24.39
C ASP A 15 -19.52 3.61 23.14
N ILE A 16 -18.30 3.08 23.19
CA ILE A 16 -17.72 2.24 22.12
C ILE A 16 -18.46 0.90 22.01
N THR A 17 -18.89 0.33 23.14
CA THR A 17 -19.69 -0.90 23.17
C THR A 17 -21.04 -0.71 22.48
N ALA A 18 -21.75 0.38 22.83
CA ALA A 18 -23.03 0.72 22.22
C ALA A 18 -22.90 0.94 20.70
N LEU A 19 -21.86 1.67 20.27
CA LEU A 19 -21.56 1.87 18.85
C LEU A 19 -21.22 0.55 18.13
N GLY A 20 -20.42 -0.30 18.76
CA GLY A 20 -20.04 -1.60 18.21
C GLY A 20 -21.24 -2.53 18.02
N LEU A 21 -22.15 -2.58 19.00
CA LEU A 21 -23.41 -3.34 18.88
C LEU A 21 -24.28 -2.83 17.74
N ALA A 22 -24.41 -1.51 17.59
CA ALA A 22 -25.19 -0.92 16.50
C ALA A 22 -24.60 -1.27 15.13
N TYR A 23 -23.27 -1.18 14.97
CA TYR A 23 -22.59 -1.55 13.72
C TYR A 23 -22.72 -3.04 13.39
N LEU A 24 -22.58 -3.91 14.39
CA LEU A 24 -22.74 -5.35 14.19
C LEU A 24 -24.17 -5.75 13.80
N ARG A 25 -25.19 -5.05 14.29
CA ARG A 25 -26.59 -5.26 13.89
C ARG A 25 -26.82 -4.87 12.43
N GLU A 26 -26.22 -3.78 11.96
CA GLU A 26 -26.25 -3.39 10.55
C GLU A 26 -25.60 -4.47 9.66
N CYS A 27 -24.39 -4.93 10.02
CA CYS A 27 -23.72 -6.03 9.32
C CYS A 27 -24.57 -7.32 9.31
N LEU A 28 -25.26 -7.63 10.41
CA LEU A 28 -26.12 -8.81 10.53
C LEU A 28 -27.31 -8.76 9.55
N GLN A 29 -27.95 -7.60 9.40
CA GLN A 29 -29.05 -7.42 8.43
C GLN A 29 -28.58 -7.69 7.01
N VAL A 30 -27.43 -7.13 6.62
CA VAL A 30 -26.84 -7.36 5.29
C VAL A 30 -26.45 -8.83 5.10
N ALA A 31 -25.83 -9.46 6.11
CA ALA A 31 -25.43 -10.86 6.04
C ALA A 31 -26.63 -11.80 5.85
N ARG A 32 -27.75 -11.54 6.53
CA ARG A 32 -28.99 -12.31 6.35
C ARG A 32 -29.59 -12.17 4.95
N ALA A 33 -29.54 -10.98 4.37
CA ALA A 33 -29.98 -10.75 3.00
C ALA A 33 -29.11 -11.47 1.96
N GLU A 34 -27.83 -11.68 2.26
CA GLU A 34 -26.92 -12.55 1.50
C GLU A 34 -27.12 -14.05 1.77
N GLY A 35 -28.13 -14.44 2.58
CA GLY A 35 -28.50 -15.82 2.84
C GLY A 35 -27.89 -16.44 4.10
N ALA A 36 -27.21 -15.66 4.95
CA ALA A 36 -26.62 -16.19 6.19
C ALA A 36 -27.68 -16.50 7.26
N ALA A 37 -27.71 -17.73 7.77
CA ALA A 37 -28.56 -18.16 8.88
C ALA A 37 -27.91 -17.84 10.24
N LEU A 38 -27.94 -16.56 10.64
CA LEU A 38 -27.34 -16.07 11.90
C LEU A 38 -28.42 -15.63 12.89
N SER A 39 -28.20 -15.86 14.20
CA SER A 39 -29.13 -15.46 15.27
C SER A 39 -29.04 -13.97 15.62
N ASP A 40 -30.06 -13.42 16.28
CA ASP A 40 -30.05 -12.03 16.77
C ASP A 40 -29.00 -11.78 17.86
N ASN A 41 -28.48 -12.84 18.48
CA ASN A 41 -27.51 -12.76 19.56
C ASN A 41 -26.06 -12.59 19.08
N VAL A 42 -25.77 -12.87 17.81
CA VAL A 42 -24.40 -12.81 17.24
C VAL A 42 -23.69 -11.47 17.55
N PRO A 43 -24.30 -10.28 17.40
CA PRO A 43 -23.69 -9.01 17.78
C PRO A 43 -23.25 -8.95 19.25
N VAL A 44 -24.10 -9.45 20.16
CA VAL A 44 -23.83 -9.46 21.61
C VAL A 44 -22.69 -10.41 21.94
N GLU A 45 -22.69 -11.59 21.30
CA GLU A 45 -21.63 -12.60 21.48
C GLU A 45 -20.26 -12.08 21.02
N ILE A 46 -20.19 -11.38 19.88
CA ILE A 46 -18.96 -10.77 19.37
C ILE A 46 -18.42 -9.71 20.34
N ILE A 47 -19.30 -8.82 20.84
CA ILE A 47 -18.92 -7.78 21.80
C ILE A 47 -18.46 -8.38 23.12
N ALA A 48 -19.16 -9.40 23.62
CA ALA A 48 -18.73 -10.14 24.80
C ALA A 48 -17.36 -10.82 24.59
N GLY A 49 -17.07 -11.27 23.37
CA GLY A 49 -15.74 -11.74 22.98
C GLY A 49 -14.65 -10.68 23.15
N PHE A 50 -14.90 -9.44 22.69
CA PHE A 50 -13.96 -8.34 22.89
C PHE A 50 -13.79 -7.93 24.35
N HIS A 51 -14.85 -8.01 25.18
CA HIS A 51 -14.74 -7.75 26.62
C HIS A 51 -13.89 -8.80 27.36
N ARG A 52 -13.88 -10.05 26.90
CA ARG A 52 -13.05 -11.13 27.48
C ARG A 52 -11.62 -11.18 26.94
N ALA A 53 -11.38 -10.56 25.78
CA ALA A 53 -10.06 -10.56 25.14
C ALA A 53 -9.03 -9.75 25.94
N PRO A 54 -7.73 -10.07 25.84
CA PRO A 54 -6.66 -9.23 26.38
C PRO A 54 -6.79 -7.78 25.85
N ALA A 55 -6.61 -6.80 26.74
CA ALA A 55 -6.78 -5.38 26.38
C ALA A 55 -5.83 -4.92 25.26
N ASP A 56 -4.69 -5.58 25.11
CA ASP A 56 -3.67 -5.32 24.09
C ASP A 56 -3.84 -6.14 22.80
N LEU A 57 -4.89 -6.97 22.70
CA LEU A 57 -5.19 -7.70 21.48
C LEU A 57 -5.34 -6.73 20.29
N SER A 58 -4.62 -7.04 19.21
CA SER A 58 -4.60 -6.26 17.97
C SER A 58 -5.25 -7.04 16.82
N THR A 59 -5.39 -6.37 15.69
CA THR A 59 -5.85 -6.95 14.41
C THR A 59 -4.85 -6.62 13.32
N SER A 60 -4.75 -7.47 12.29
CA SER A 60 -3.87 -7.24 11.14
C SER A 60 -4.07 -5.85 10.51
N ILE A 61 -5.32 -5.45 10.29
CA ILE A 61 -5.65 -4.13 9.72
C ILE A 61 -5.24 -2.95 10.62
N LEU A 62 -5.23 -3.12 11.95
CA LEU A 62 -4.66 -2.10 12.85
C LEU A 62 -3.13 -2.04 12.73
N ILE A 63 -2.46 -3.20 12.63
CA ILE A 63 -1.02 -3.25 12.42
C ILE A 63 -0.64 -2.59 11.08
N ASP A 64 -1.40 -2.84 10.01
CA ASP A 64 -1.19 -2.17 8.72
C ASP A 64 -1.37 -0.65 8.83
N ARG A 65 -2.40 -0.19 9.57
CA ARG A 65 -2.62 1.24 9.82
C ARG A 65 -1.48 1.91 10.61
N LEU A 66 -0.94 1.22 11.61
CA LEU A 66 0.18 1.73 12.41
C LEU A 66 1.49 1.76 11.61
N ASN A 67 1.62 0.88 10.61
CA ASN A 67 2.77 0.81 9.72
C ASN A 67 2.59 1.63 8.41
N GLY A 68 1.50 2.40 8.28
CA GLY A 68 1.22 3.21 7.09
C GLY A 68 1.02 2.40 5.81
N ARG A 69 0.59 1.14 5.90
CA ARG A 69 0.32 0.26 4.77
C ARG A 69 -1.12 0.42 4.29
N PRO A 70 -1.42 0.16 3.00
CA PRO A 70 -2.79 0.07 2.51
C PRO A 70 -3.60 -0.94 3.34
N LEU A 71 -4.85 -0.59 3.63
CA LEU A 71 -5.74 -1.39 4.46
C LEU A 71 -6.66 -2.27 3.60
N GLU A 72 -7.01 -3.43 4.12
CA GLU A 72 -8.06 -4.29 3.58
C GLU A 72 -9.47 -3.74 3.86
N TRP A 73 -9.65 -2.41 3.86
CA TRP A 73 -10.89 -1.76 4.28
C TRP A 73 -12.05 -2.12 3.35
N ASP A 74 -11.79 -2.27 2.04
CA ASP A 74 -12.82 -2.48 1.04
C ASP A 74 -13.44 -3.89 1.11
N ILE A 75 -12.60 -4.89 1.35
CA ILE A 75 -13.05 -6.29 1.49
C ILE A 75 -13.60 -6.60 2.90
N ARG A 76 -13.14 -5.86 3.93
CA ARG A 76 -13.57 -6.10 5.33
C ARG A 76 -14.77 -5.27 5.77
N ASN A 77 -14.92 -4.06 5.25
CA ASN A 77 -15.99 -3.14 5.64
C ASN A 77 -16.77 -2.61 4.42
N GLY A 78 -16.08 -2.27 3.31
CA GLY A 78 -16.75 -1.79 2.08
C GLY A 78 -17.76 -2.79 1.50
N VAL A 79 -17.54 -4.09 1.71
CA VAL A 79 -18.47 -5.15 1.30
C VAL A 79 -19.86 -5.00 1.92
N VAL A 80 -19.96 -4.51 3.16
CA VAL A 80 -21.26 -4.32 3.84
C VAL A 80 -22.09 -3.25 3.12
N GLN A 81 -21.49 -2.11 2.76
CA GLN A 81 -22.18 -1.08 1.97
C GLN A 81 -22.59 -1.59 0.60
N ARG A 82 -21.69 -2.28 -0.12
CA ARG A 82 -21.98 -2.78 -1.47
C ARG A 82 -23.14 -3.76 -1.46
N ARG A 83 -23.15 -4.71 -0.53
CA ARG A 83 -24.24 -5.69 -0.39
C ARG A 83 -25.51 -5.05 0.15
N GLY A 84 -25.43 -4.14 1.12
CA GLY A 84 -26.58 -3.39 1.61
C GLY A 84 -27.31 -2.66 0.49
N ARG A 85 -26.58 -1.94 -0.37
CA ARG A 85 -27.15 -1.28 -1.56
C ARG A 85 -27.80 -2.25 -2.54
N GLN A 86 -27.21 -3.43 -2.76
CA GLN A 86 -27.78 -4.45 -3.65
C GLN A 86 -29.13 -4.99 -3.14
N HIS A 87 -29.33 -5.03 -1.82
CA HIS A 87 -30.56 -5.52 -1.18
C HIS A 87 -31.51 -4.41 -0.72
N GLY A 88 -31.20 -3.14 -0.99
CA GLY A 88 -31.99 -2.01 -0.52
C GLY A 88 -31.99 -1.82 1.00
N ILE A 89 -30.95 -2.31 1.70
CA ILE A 89 -30.80 -2.20 3.16
C ILE A 89 -29.96 -0.95 3.48
N PRO A 90 -30.47 0.00 4.27
CA PRO A 90 -29.70 1.16 4.71
C PRO A 90 -28.48 0.74 5.56
N THR A 91 -27.32 1.33 5.28
CA THR A 91 -26.08 1.09 6.03
C THR A 91 -25.48 2.38 6.60
N PRO A 92 -26.22 3.15 7.43
CA PRO A 92 -25.81 4.49 7.86
C PRO A 92 -24.50 4.51 8.67
N LEU A 93 -24.17 3.45 9.41
CA LEU A 93 -22.90 3.38 10.13
C LEU A 93 -21.75 3.04 9.18
N SER A 94 -21.96 2.11 8.24
CA SER A 94 -20.97 1.85 7.20
C SER A 94 -20.74 3.07 6.29
N ASP A 95 -21.77 3.89 6.07
CA ASP A 95 -21.69 5.16 5.33
C ASP A 95 -20.78 6.20 5.99
N ILE A 96 -20.52 6.07 7.30
CA ILE A 96 -19.54 6.88 8.02
C ILE A 96 -18.20 6.14 8.13
N ILE A 97 -18.23 4.86 8.53
CA ILE A 97 -17.03 4.08 8.85
C ILE A 97 -16.18 3.80 7.60
N VAL A 98 -16.81 3.41 6.48
CA VAL A 98 -16.09 2.99 5.27
C VAL A 98 -15.32 4.16 4.65
N PRO A 99 -15.89 5.36 4.44
CA PRO A 99 -15.12 6.49 3.92
C PRO A 99 -13.97 6.91 4.84
N LEU A 100 -14.14 6.83 6.16
CA LEU A 100 -13.06 7.13 7.12
C LEU A 100 -11.94 6.07 7.05
N LEU A 101 -12.27 4.79 6.85
CA LEU A 101 -11.28 3.74 6.67
C LEU A 101 -10.57 3.84 5.32
N ALA A 102 -11.30 4.19 4.25
CA ALA A 102 -10.74 4.47 2.95
C ALA A 102 -9.78 5.67 3.03
N ALA A 103 -10.19 6.78 3.64
CA ALA A 103 -9.32 7.94 3.86
C ALA A 103 -8.10 7.62 4.74
N ALA A 104 -8.26 6.76 5.75
CA ALA A 104 -7.17 6.31 6.61
C ALA A 104 -6.19 5.35 5.90
N SER A 105 -6.61 4.73 4.79
CA SER A 105 -5.82 3.81 3.98
C SER A 105 -5.16 4.51 2.79
N ASP A 106 -5.98 5.20 2.00
CA ASP A 106 -5.70 5.63 0.64
C ASP A 106 -5.48 7.15 0.56
N GLY A 107 -5.79 7.89 1.63
CA GLY A 107 -5.86 9.34 1.62
C GLY A 107 -7.12 9.83 0.87
N PRO A 108 -7.17 11.12 0.46
CA PRO A 108 -8.28 11.65 -0.33
C PRO A 108 -8.61 10.89 -1.62
N ALA A 109 -9.90 10.88 -2.01
CA ALA A 109 -10.39 10.36 -3.28
C ALA A 109 -10.05 11.25 -4.51
N ASP A 110 -9.55 12.47 -4.30
CA ASP A 110 -9.17 13.45 -5.33
C ASP A 110 -7.96 14.29 -4.82
N PRO A 111 -6.85 14.47 -5.57
CA PRO A 111 -5.57 15.01 -5.08
C PRO A 111 -5.57 16.47 -4.60
N GLY A 112 -6.72 17.16 -4.69
CA GLY A 112 -6.85 18.63 -4.58
C GLY A 112 -7.11 19.19 -3.18
N TRP A 113 -7.62 18.42 -2.20
CA TRP A 113 -7.64 18.90 -0.81
C TRP A 113 -6.26 18.64 -0.19
N ARG A 114 -5.41 19.65 -0.31
CA ARG A 114 -4.10 19.71 0.29
C ARG A 114 -4.23 20.37 1.66
N VAL A 115 -3.68 19.74 2.69
CA VAL A 115 -2.84 20.54 3.61
C VAL A 115 -1.66 20.98 2.73
N CYS A 116 -1.42 22.29 2.58
CA CYS A 116 -0.43 22.90 1.66
C CYS A 116 0.81 22.02 1.39
N GLU A 117 1.18 21.74 0.14
CA GLU A 117 1.78 22.72 -0.79
C GLU A 117 1.53 22.42 -2.31
N PRO A 118 1.68 23.43 -3.21
CA PRO A 118 1.05 23.59 -4.54
C PRO A 118 1.82 22.93 -5.71
N LEU A 119 1.33 22.71 -6.94
CA LEU A 119 0.01 22.76 -7.62
C LEU A 119 0.06 21.74 -8.79
N GLU A 120 -1.11 21.23 -9.21
CA GLU A 120 -1.39 20.45 -10.44
C GLU A 120 -0.97 21.22 -11.74
N ALA A 121 -0.99 20.74 -12.99
CA ALA A 121 -1.87 19.80 -13.68
C ALA A 121 -1.40 19.50 -15.12
N GLY A 122 -1.85 18.37 -15.68
CA GLY A 122 -2.31 18.21 -17.08
C GLY A 122 -1.26 17.88 -18.16
N SER A 123 -1.55 17.14 -19.24
CA SER A 123 -2.79 16.56 -19.77
C SER A 123 -2.44 15.59 -20.94
N ALA A 124 -3.30 14.59 -21.20
CA ALA A 124 -3.62 13.94 -22.50
C ALA A 124 -2.49 13.25 -23.32
N MET A 125 -2.70 12.30 -24.24
CA MET A 125 -3.67 11.22 -24.55
C MET A 125 -3.06 10.49 -25.79
N ILE A 126 -3.06 9.14 -25.84
CA ILE A 126 -2.96 8.19 -27.02
C ILE A 126 -1.76 8.33 -28.04
N PRO A 127 -1.45 7.38 -28.95
CA PRO A 127 -1.64 5.92 -29.04
C PRO A 127 -0.34 5.10 -29.26
N THR A 128 -0.43 3.79 -29.05
CA THR A 128 0.62 2.80 -29.36
C THR A 128 0.34 2.13 -30.71
N PHE A 129 1.33 2.14 -31.60
CA PHE A 129 1.62 1.03 -32.50
C PHE A 129 3.15 0.87 -32.55
N VAL A 130 3.63 -0.34 -32.84
CA VAL A 130 5.00 -0.62 -33.34
C VAL A 130 6.12 -0.80 -32.30
N VAL A 131 6.85 -1.90 -32.48
CA VAL A 131 8.23 -2.27 -32.05
C VAL A 131 8.88 -1.35 -31.01
N TRP A 132 8.95 -1.79 -29.74
CA TRP A 132 9.62 -1.03 -28.68
C TRP A 132 11.14 -1.17 -28.77
N SER A 133 11.81 -0.11 -29.25
CA SER A 133 13.23 0.15 -29.00
C SER A 133 13.50 0.13 -27.50
N GLN A 134 14.23 -0.87 -26.98
CA GLN A 134 14.75 -0.81 -25.61
C GLN A 134 15.74 0.36 -25.53
N SER A 135 15.56 1.24 -24.55
CA SER A 135 16.55 2.29 -24.27
C SER A 135 17.89 1.64 -23.97
N MET A 136 18.95 2.06 -24.67
CA MET A 136 20.33 1.64 -24.37
C MET A 136 20.84 2.18 -23.03
N PHE A 137 20.08 3.08 -22.40
CA PHE A 137 20.46 3.77 -21.17
C PHE A 137 19.39 3.65 -20.08
N ASN A 138 19.86 3.73 -18.83
CA ASN A 138 19.11 3.65 -17.59
C ASN A 138 19.40 4.90 -16.75
N ASP A 139 18.41 5.78 -16.60
CA ASP A 139 18.52 6.92 -15.71
C ASP A 139 18.30 6.45 -14.26
N ALA A 140 19.17 6.84 -13.34
CA ALA A 140 19.14 6.42 -11.94
C ALA A 140 19.63 7.52 -11.00
N ILE A 141 19.10 7.55 -9.78
CA ILE A 141 19.58 8.41 -8.70
C ILE A 141 20.72 7.67 -7.98
N VAL A 142 21.92 8.22 -8.11
CA VAL A 142 23.18 7.60 -7.68
C VAL A 142 23.92 8.51 -6.70
N TYR A 143 24.60 7.91 -5.74
CA TYR A 143 25.58 8.57 -4.87
C TYR A 143 26.93 7.84 -4.97
N ASP A 144 27.99 8.58 -5.29
CA ASP A 144 29.37 8.04 -5.38
C ASP A 144 30.19 8.26 -4.11
N ARG A 145 29.67 9.07 -3.19
CA ARG A 145 30.24 9.36 -1.87
C ARG A 145 29.11 9.49 -0.86
N TYR A 146 29.43 9.24 0.42
CA TYR A 146 28.48 9.45 1.51
C TYR A 146 28.35 10.93 1.85
N GLY A 147 27.18 11.34 2.34
CA GLY A 147 26.93 12.70 2.83
C GLY A 147 25.45 13.04 2.94
N PRO A 148 25.11 14.32 3.21
CA PRO A 148 23.73 14.79 3.21
C PRO A 148 23.06 14.46 1.87
N PRO A 149 21.87 13.84 1.83
CA PRO A 149 21.27 13.36 0.59
C PRO A 149 21.13 14.43 -0.50
N SER A 150 20.76 15.66 -0.11
CA SER A 150 20.65 16.81 -1.01
C SER A 150 21.96 17.23 -1.67
N ALA A 151 23.11 16.86 -1.10
CA ALA A 151 24.44 17.23 -1.60
C ALA A 151 25.12 16.12 -2.42
N VAL A 152 24.65 14.88 -2.33
CA VAL A 152 25.36 13.71 -2.90
C VAL A 152 24.51 12.86 -3.86
N LEU A 153 23.18 12.96 -3.81
CA LEU A 153 22.32 12.27 -4.77
C LEU A 153 22.31 13.02 -6.10
N THR A 154 22.59 12.30 -7.18
CA THR A 154 22.65 12.87 -8.53
C THR A 154 21.89 11.97 -9.50
N LEU A 155 21.17 12.58 -10.45
CA LEU A 155 20.60 11.85 -11.57
C LEU A 155 21.72 11.52 -12.56
N LYS A 156 21.93 10.23 -12.83
CA LYS A 156 22.92 9.75 -13.79
C LYS A 156 22.27 8.89 -14.85
N ARG A 157 22.67 9.10 -16.10
CA ARG A 157 22.36 8.23 -17.23
C ARG A 157 23.46 7.18 -17.37
N LEU A 158 23.12 5.91 -17.16
CA LEU A 158 24.06 4.78 -17.20
C LEU A 158 23.73 3.84 -18.36
N PRO A 159 24.70 3.11 -18.95
CA PRO A 159 24.36 2.04 -19.91
C PRO A 159 23.43 0.99 -19.28
N LEU A 160 22.41 0.56 -20.01
CA LEU A 160 21.52 -0.50 -19.54
C LEU A 160 22.24 -1.84 -19.67
N ALA A 161 22.62 -2.43 -18.54
CA ALA A 161 23.33 -3.70 -18.52
C ALA A 161 22.54 -4.83 -19.22
N PRO A 162 23.21 -5.83 -19.84
CA PRO A 162 22.52 -7.04 -20.33
C PRO A 162 21.75 -7.76 -19.22
N LEU A 163 20.65 -8.45 -19.56
CA LEU A 163 19.89 -9.21 -18.58
C LEU A 163 20.63 -10.51 -18.25
N ALA A 164 21.10 -10.64 -17.00
CA ALA A 164 21.76 -11.85 -16.54
C ALA A 164 20.79 -13.03 -16.48
N GLY A 165 21.29 -14.25 -16.75
CA GLY A 165 20.51 -15.49 -16.69
C GLY A 165 19.85 -15.66 -15.31
N GLY A 166 18.56 -16.03 -15.33
CA GLY A 166 17.76 -16.24 -14.12
C GLY A 166 17.20 -14.97 -13.47
N ARG A 167 17.47 -13.77 -14.00
CA ARG A 167 16.91 -12.51 -13.49
C ARG A 167 15.81 -11.97 -14.38
N VAL A 168 14.92 -11.18 -13.77
CA VAL A 168 13.84 -10.49 -14.48
C VAL A 168 14.17 -9.01 -14.59
N ARG A 169 13.92 -8.42 -15.76
CA ARG A 169 14.01 -6.97 -15.96
C ARG A 169 12.67 -6.34 -15.67
N VAL A 170 12.71 -5.36 -14.79
CA VAL A 170 11.57 -4.58 -14.35
C VAL A 170 11.81 -3.13 -14.75
N ARG A 171 10.87 -2.56 -15.51
CA ARG A 171 10.79 -1.12 -15.70
C ARG A 171 10.09 -0.53 -14.49
N MET A 172 10.82 0.23 -13.68
CA MET A 172 10.25 0.83 -12.48
C MET A 172 9.20 1.87 -12.88
N ARG A 173 8.07 1.86 -12.20
CA ARG A 173 7.00 2.86 -12.37
C ARG A 173 6.96 3.82 -11.20
N TYR A 174 7.19 3.31 -10.00
CA TYR A 174 7.20 4.07 -8.77
C TYR A 174 8.30 3.53 -7.87
N ALA A 175 9.08 4.43 -7.26
CA ALA A 175 9.98 4.11 -6.17
C ALA A 175 9.71 5.15 -5.08
N PRO A 176 9.19 4.75 -3.90
CA PRO A 176 9.01 5.70 -2.81
C PRO A 176 10.37 6.22 -2.35
N VAL A 177 10.34 7.40 -1.72
CA VAL A 177 11.47 7.94 -0.98
C VAL A 177 11.14 7.82 0.50
N ASN A 178 11.71 6.83 1.16
CA ASN A 178 11.55 6.60 2.58
C ASN A 178 12.78 7.12 3.35
N PRO A 179 12.65 7.45 4.65
CA PRO A 179 13.81 7.75 5.49
C PRO A 179 14.88 6.64 5.44
N SER A 180 14.47 5.36 5.38
CA SER A 180 15.36 4.21 5.27
C SER A 180 16.20 4.20 4.00
N ASP A 181 15.75 4.81 2.91
CA ASP A 181 16.52 4.94 1.66
C ASP A 181 17.64 5.98 1.78
N LEU A 182 17.45 6.98 2.65
CA LEU A 182 18.37 8.10 2.84
C LEU A 182 19.44 7.83 3.90
N ILE A 183 19.14 7.03 4.93
CA ILE A 183 20.12 6.69 5.99
C ILE A 183 21.42 6.09 5.42
N PRO A 184 21.39 5.12 4.47
CA PRO A 184 22.62 4.58 3.88
C PRO A 184 23.43 5.63 3.10
N VAL A 185 22.76 6.59 2.47
CA VAL A 185 23.39 7.69 1.71
C VAL A 185 24.27 8.56 2.61
N THR A 186 23.88 8.71 3.89
CA THR A 186 24.69 9.45 4.88
C THR A 186 25.97 8.72 5.30
N GLY A 187 26.09 7.43 5.00
CA GLY A 187 27.23 6.59 5.40
C GLY A 187 27.03 5.85 6.73
N ALA A 188 25.88 6.02 7.41
CA ALA A 188 25.55 5.27 8.64
C ALA A 188 25.63 3.74 8.46
N TYR A 189 25.42 3.24 7.24
CA TYR A 189 25.54 1.82 6.88
C TYR A 189 26.69 1.53 5.89
N ARG A 190 27.83 2.22 6.03
CA ARG A 190 29.02 2.03 5.16
C ARG A 190 29.51 0.58 5.05
N HIS A 191 29.31 -0.23 6.09
CA HIS A 191 29.70 -1.64 6.08
C HIS A 191 28.75 -2.54 5.27
N ARG A 192 27.56 -2.04 4.89
CA ARG A 192 26.53 -2.77 4.12
C ARG A 192 26.26 -2.20 2.74
N THR A 193 26.88 -1.07 2.38
CA THR A 193 26.70 -0.38 1.10
C THR A 193 28.03 -0.26 0.39
N ARG A 194 28.05 -0.53 -0.92
CA ARG A 194 29.23 -0.31 -1.77
C ARG A 194 28.94 0.84 -2.72
N LEU A 195 29.84 1.80 -2.78
CA LEU A 195 29.76 2.93 -3.70
C LEU A 195 30.41 2.56 -5.05
N PRO A 196 29.95 3.11 -6.19
CA PRO A 196 28.74 3.92 -6.31
C PRO A 196 27.47 3.07 -6.15
N ALA A 197 26.43 3.66 -5.56
CA ALA A 197 25.17 2.96 -5.31
C ALA A 197 23.97 3.74 -5.85
N VAL A 198 22.98 3.00 -6.35
CA VAL A 198 21.64 3.51 -6.67
C VAL A 198 20.84 3.55 -5.37
N ALA A 199 20.12 4.65 -5.13
CA ALA A 199 19.26 4.81 -3.96
C ALA A 199 17.95 4.00 -4.08
N GLY A 200 17.25 3.82 -2.94
CA GLY A 200 15.93 3.19 -2.89
C GLY A 200 15.98 1.67 -2.68
N TYR A 201 15.17 1.14 -1.78
CA TYR A 201 15.07 -0.31 -1.51
C TYR A 201 13.88 -0.99 -2.18
N GLU A 202 12.79 -0.25 -2.32
CA GLU A 202 11.50 -0.78 -2.77
C GLU A 202 10.92 0.07 -3.90
N GLY A 203 9.93 -0.50 -4.59
CA GLY A 203 9.27 0.16 -5.68
C GLY A 203 8.34 -0.81 -6.40
N LEU A 204 7.45 -0.25 -7.19
CA LEU A 204 6.56 -0.97 -8.07
C LEU A 204 7.06 -0.80 -9.50
N GLY A 205 7.19 -1.91 -10.21
CA GLY A 205 7.52 -1.88 -11.61
C GLY A 205 6.77 -2.92 -12.40
N GLU A 206 7.04 -2.94 -13.69
CA GLU A 206 6.44 -3.85 -14.65
C GLU A 206 7.54 -4.70 -15.26
N VAL A 207 7.33 -6.02 -15.33
CA VAL A 207 8.25 -6.93 -16.00
C VAL A 207 8.27 -6.58 -17.49
N VAL A 208 9.46 -6.30 -18.02
CA VAL A 208 9.67 -6.01 -19.45
C VAL A 208 10.51 -7.07 -20.15
N ALA A 209 11.23 -7.90 -19.39
CA ALA A 209 11.91 -9.09 -19.91
C ALA A 209 12.09 -10.12 -18.79
N ALA A 210 11.90 -11.40 -19.09
CA ALA A 210 12.10 -12.50 -18.16
C ALA A 210 12.77 -13.69 -18.87
N PRO A 211 13.48 -14.58 -18.14
CA PRO A 211 14.07 -15.78 -18.73
C PRO A 211 13.02 -16.73 -19.29
N TYR A 212 13.39 -17.55 -20.26
CA TYR A 212 12.54 -18.64 -20.74
C TYR A 212 12.18 -19.59 -19.60
N GLY A 213 10.90 -19.95 -19.48
CA GLY A 213 10.37 -20.77 -18.39
C GLY A 213 10.11 -20.01 -17.07
N SER A 214 10.28 -18.69 -17.04
CA SER A 214 9.91 -17.86 -15.89
C SER A 214 8.40 -17.95 -15.58
N ARG A 215 8.06 -17.97 -14.28
CA ARG A 215 6.67 -17.85 -13.82
C ARG A 215 6.12 -16.42 -13.91
N LEU A 216 7.00 -15.44 -14.17
CA LEU A 216 6.68 -14.04 -14.35
C LEU A 216 6.67 -13.67 -15.84
N CYS A 217 5.61 -13.00 -16.27
CA CYS A 217 5.38 -12.63 -17.67
C CYS A 217 5.62 -11.14 -17.91
N ALA A 218 5.97 -10.76 -19.14
CA ALA A 218 6.02 -9.35 -19.53
C ALA A 218 4.64 -8.67 -19.31
N GLY A 219 4.65 -7.41 -18.87
CA GLY A 219 3.45 -6.66 -18.47
C GLY A 219 2.99 -6.90 -17.04
N GLN A 220 3.52 -7.92 -16.35
CA GLN A 220 3.15 -8.21 -14.97
C GLN A 220 3.71 -7.15 -14.01
N ARG A 221 2.86 -6.63 -13.12
CA ARG A 221 3.28 -5.72 -12.05
C ARG A 221 3.94 -6.50 -10.93
N VAL A 222 5.10 -6.04 -10.48
CA VAL A 222 5.92 -6.69 -9.46
C VAL A 222 6.51 -5.68 -8.50
N LEU A 223 6.72 -6.11 -7.26
CA LEU A 223 7.54 -5.42 -6.28
C LEU A 223 8.93 -6.09 -6.30
N PRO A 224 9.93 -5.55 -7.03
CA PRO A 224 11.28 -6.10 -6.99
C PRO A 224 11.87 -5.81 -5.60
N LEU A 225 11.66 -6.71 -4.65
CA LEU A 225 12.25 -6.63 -3.32
C LEU A 225 13.58 -7.39 -3.32
N ARG A 226 14.58 -6.87 -2.59
CA ARG A 226 15.96 -7.43 -2.50
C ARG A 226 16.75 -7.33 -3.81
N GLY A 227 17.82 -6.54 -3.83
CA GLY A 227 18.64 -6.29 -5.03
C GLY A 227 19.28 -4.90 -5.03
N GLY A 228 19.71 -4.42 -6.21
CA GLY A 228 20.19 -3.05 -6.39
C GLY A 228 19.09 -2.00 -6.20
N GLY A 229 19.48 -0.73 -6.13
CA GLY A 229 18.55 0.36 -5.81
C GLY A 229 17.38 0.51 -6.78
N THR A 230 16.24 0.96 -6.29
CA THR A 230 14.98 1.10 -7.05
C THR A 230 14.77 2.46 -7.69
N ALA A 231 15.56 3.47 -7.32
CA ALA A 231 15.53 4.79 -7.95
C ALA A 231 16.26 4.77 -9.30
N ALA A 232 15.78 3.92 -10.22
CA ALA A 232 16.28 3.76 -11.58
C ALA A 232 15.13 3.42 -12.54
N VAL A 233 15.24 3.78 -13.82
CA VAL A 233 14.21 3.47 -14.84
C VAL A 233 14.07 1.95 -15.03
N TYR A 234 15.18 1.23 -15.02
CA TYR A 234 15.22 -0.22 -15.12
C TYR A 234 15.99 -0.83 -13.95
N ARG A 235 15.44 -1.91 -13.43
CA ARG A 235 16.08 -2.76 -12.43
C ARG A 235 16.05 -4.22 -12.89
N SER A 236 17.13 -4.95 -12.60
CA SER A 236 17.16 -6.41 -12.77
C SER A 236 17.27 -7.08 -11.40
N GLY A 237 16.40 -8.05 -11.12
CA GLY A 237 16.26 -8.71 -9.81
C GLY A 237 15.93 -10.17 -9.97
#